data_AF-A0A840WZV8-F1
#
_entry.id   AF-A0A840WZV8-F1
#
_cell.length_a   1.000
_cell.length_b   1.000
_cell.length_c   1.000
_cell.angle_alpha   90.00
_cell.angle_beta   90.00
_cell.angle_gamma   90.00
#
_symmetry.space_group_name_H-M   'P 1'
#
loop_
_entity.id
_entity.type
_entity.pdbx_description
1 polymer ?
#
loop_
_entity_poly.entity_id
_entity_poly.type
_entity_poly.pdbx_seq_one_letter_code
_entity_poly.pdbx_strand_id
1 'polypeptide(L)'
;MTATPYLSVAALAVTLAACAATRPDTAMPADMPALQEAFIGSGATSATLTTGSRGKFTFYRNGAAEFRPTGTTGNFVIGTQLASIEGNTVCLAPNDEGWTGACIDIYTVEPGSYFCEGRFGNAANWKDNCVFEVDG
;
A
#
# COMPACT_ATOMS: atom_id res chain seq x y z
N MET A 1 58.44 22.40 -22.01
CA MET A 1 57.66 21.21 -21.62
C MET A 1 56.72 21.64 -20.51
N THR A 2 55.48 21.98 -20.84
CA THR A 2 54.47 22.49 -19.91
C THR A 2 53.33 21.48 -19.86
N ALA A 3 53.21 20.79 -18.73
CA ALA A 3 52.18 19.79 -18.49
C ALA A 3 50.87 20.49 -18.08
N THR A 4 49.82 20.30 -18.87
CA THR A 4 48.46 20.71 -18.56
C THR A 4 47.85 19.68 -17.61
N PRO A 5 47.47 20.02 -16.36
CA PRO A 5 46.67 19.11 -15.56
C PRO A 5 45.24 19.15 -16.08
N TYR A 6 44.81 18.05 -16.68
CA TYR A 6 43.40 17.80 -17.00
C TYR A 6 42.60 17.80 -15.70
N LEU A 7 41.65 18.74 -15.58
CA LEU A 7 40.60 18.65 -14.56
C LEU A 7 39.78 17.40 -14.82
N SER A 8 39.98 16.37 -14.01
CA SER A 8 39.08 15.23 -13.91
C SER A 8 37.76 15.74 -13.35
N VAL A 9 36.79 15.99 -14.23
CA VAL A 9 35.39 16.19 -13.85
C VAL A 9 34.94 14.88 -13.21
N ALA A 10 35.00 14.81 -11.88
CA ALA A 10 34.31 13.78 -11.13
C ALA A 10 32.82 13.98 -11.41
N ALA A 11 32.31 13.22 -12.37
CA ALA A 11 30.89 13.07 -12.61
C ALA A 11 30.29 12.55 -11.31
N LEU A 12 29.76 13.47 -10.50
CA LEU A 12 28.78 13.17 -9.47
C LEU A 12 27.58 12.57 -10.22
N ALA A 13 27.60 11.24 -10.34
CA ALA A 13 26.44 10.45 -10.68
C ALA A 13 25.45 10.63 -9.52
N VAL A 14 24.67 11.71 -9.58
CA VAL A 14 23.42 11.82 -8.83
C VAL A 14 22.51 10.78 -9.45
N THR A 15 22.60 9.55 -8.95
CA THR A 15 21.59 8.54 -9.21
C THR A 15 20.30 9.09 -8.64
N LEU A 16 19.36 9.48 -9.51
CA LEU A 16 17.96 9.63 -9.14
C LEU A 16 17.46 8.25 -8.73
N ALA A 17 17.77 7.85 -7.49
CA ALA A 17 16.98 6.86 -6.80
C ALA A 17 15.60 7.51 -6.64
N ALA A 18 14.67 7.18 -7.52
CA ALA A 18 13.26 7.43 -7.26
C ALA A 18 13.00 6.91 -5.83
N CYS A 19 12.61 7.81 -4.92
CA CYS A 19 12.40 7.49 -3.51
C CYS A 19 11.28 6.45 -3.36
N ALA A 20 11.59 5.18 -3.58
CA ALA A 20 10.73 4.10 -3.18
C ALA A 20 10.74 4.10 -1.64
N ALA A 21 9.55 4.15 -1.04
CA ALA A 21 9.44 4.10 0.40
C ALA A 21 10.05 2.78 0.91
N THR A 22 10.87 2.88 1.95
CA THR A 22 11.49 1.71 2.60
C THR A 22 10.76 1.47 3.91
N ARG A 23 10.45 0.20 4.21
CA ARG A 23 9.84 -0.16 5.49
C ARG A 23 10.81 0.25 6.62
N PRO A 24 10.35 1.03 7.61
CA PRO A 24 11.18 1.36 8.78
C PRO A 24 11.61 0.08 9.50
N ASP A 25 12.83 0.05 10.04
CA ASP A 25 13.33 -1.10 10.82
C ASP A 25 12.53 -1.35 12.11
N THR A 26 11.83 -0.32 12.60
CA THR A 26 10.93 -0.39 13.75
C THR A 26 9.55 -0.94 13.42
N ALA A 27 9.23 -1.13 12.13
CA ALA A 27 7.90 -1.55 11.71
C ALA A 27 7.66 -3.02 12.08
N MET A 28 6.54 -3.27 12.77
CA MET A 28 6.12 -4.60 13.19
C MET A 28 4.91 -5.06 12.36
N PRO A 29 4.76 -6.35 12.06
CA PRO A 29 3.54 -6.86 11.40
C PRO A 29 2.30 -6.43 12.16
N ALA A 30 1.31 -5.87 11.47
CA ALA A 30 0.06 -5.48 12.09
C ALA A 30 -0.73 -6.72 12.53
N ASP A 31 -1.34 -6.65 13.72
CA ASP A 31 -2.26 -7.69 14.20
C ASP A 31 -3.63 -7.51 13.53
N MET A 32 -3.75 -8.04 12.30
CA MET A 32 -4.98 -7.93 11.53
C MET A 32 -6.18 -8.64 12.18
N PRO A 33 -6.03 -9.81 12.83
CA PRO A 33 -7.12 -10.39 13.63
C PRO A 33 -7.64 -9.42 14.69
N ALA A 34 -6.77 -8.75 15.44
CA ALA A 34 -7.20 -7.75 16.43
C ALA A 34 -7.87 -6.54 15.76
N LEU A 35 -7.35 -6.06 14.62
CA LEU A 35 -7.97 -4.96 13.86
C LEU A 35 -9.34 -5.34 13.28
N GLN A 36 -9.50 -6.59 12.84
CA GLN A 36 -10.77 -7.12 12.35
C GLN A 36 -11.79 -7.22 13.47
N GLU A 37 -11.42 -7.76 14.63
CA GLU A 37 -12.29 -7.80 15.82
C GLU A 37 -12.71 -6.40 16.25
N ALA A 38 -11.77 -5.45 16.27
CA ALA A 38 -12.06 -4.03 16.56
C ALA A 38 -13.01 -3.41 15.53
N PHE A 39 -12.83 -3.72 14.24
CA PHE A 39 -13.71 -3.26 13.16
C PHE A 39 -15.12 -3.86 13.24
N ILE A 40 -15.23 -5.15 13.54
CA ILE A 40 -16.52 -5.81 13.73
C ILE A 40 -17.23 -5.22 14.96
N GLY A 41 -16.51 -5.11 16.08
CA GLY A 41 -17.00 -4.61 17.35
C GLY A 41 -17.37 -3.12 17.37
N SER A 42 -16.77 -2.30 16.51
CA SER A 42 -17.08 -0.87 16.42
C SER A 42 -18.43 -0.56 15.77
N GLY A 43 -19.05 -1.53 15.09
CA GLY A 43 -20.24 -1.30 14.28
C GLY A 43 -19.97 -0.63 12.93
N ALA A 44 -18.70 -0.34 12.60
CA ALA A 44 -18.29 0.31 11.36
C ALA A 44 -18.72 -0.49 10.11
N THR A 45 -19.07 0.23 9.05
CA THR A 45 -19.56 -0.35 7.79
C THR A 45 -18.43 -0.64 6.81
N SER A 46 -17.34 0.14 6.88
CA SER A 46 -16.14 -0.05 6.08
C SER A 46 -14.85 0.36 6.79
N ALA A 47 -13.75 -0.22 6.36
CA ALA A 47 -12.40 0.21 6.70
C ALA A 47 -11.67 0.63 5.42
N THR A 48 -10.92 1.72 5.47
CA THR A 48 -10.20 2.27 4.33
C THR A 48 -8.70 2.28 4.62
N LEU A 49 -7.93 1.67 3.72
CA LEU A 49 -6.49 1.76 3.68
C LEU A 49 -6.08 2.72 2.56
N THR A 50 -5.61 3.91 2.94
CA THR A 50 -5.10 4.91 2.00
C THR A 50 -3.59 4.75 1.86
N THR A 51 -3.12 4.58 0.64
CA THR A 51 -1.69 4.49 0.27
C THR A 51 -1.35 5.69 -0.60
N GLY A 52 -0.29 6.44 -0.27
CA GLY A 52 -0.03 7.74 -0.90
C GLY A 52 0.03 7.69 -2.44
N SER A 53 0.88 6.82 -2.97
CA SER A 53 1.17 6.72 -4.40
C SER A 53 0.29 5.74 -5.17
N ARG A 54 -0.46 4.85 -4.50
CA ARG A 54 -1.21 3.78 -5.17
C ARG A 54 -2.71 4.02 -5.19
N GLY A 55 -3.27 4.51 -4.09
CA GLY A 55 -4.69 4.82 -4.01
C GLY A 55 -5.30 4.35 -2.71
N LYS A 56 -6.61 4.12 -2.76
CA LYS A 56 -7.42 3.74 -1.60
C LYS A 56 -7.99 2.35 -1.80
N PHE A 57 -7.82 1.50 -0.80
CA PHE A 57 -8.46 0.20 -0.70
C PHE A 57 -9.54 0.30 0.38
N THR A 58 -10.79 0.07 0.01
CA THR A 58 -11.91 0.08 0.96
C THR A 58 -12.40 -1.35 1.14
N PHE A 59 -12.58 -1.77 2.38
CA PHE A 59 -13.07 -3.09 2.76
C PHE A 59 -14.39 -2.93 3.50
N TYR A 60 -15.45 -3.55 2.99
CA TYR A 60 -16.78 -3.46 3.57
C TYR A 60 -17.06 -4.66 4.47
N ARG A 61 -17.87 -4.45 5.50
CA ARG A 61 -18.27 -5.50 6.46
C ARG A 61 -18.90 -6.73 5.79
N ASN A 62 -19.56 -6.55 4.65
CA ASN A 62 -20.19 -7.63 3.88
C ASN A 62 -19.19 -8.44 3.02
N GLY A 63 -17.89 -8.17 3.10
CA GLY A 63 -16.85 -8.85 2.31
C GLY A 63 -16.56 -8.20 0.95
N ALA A 64 -17.38 -7.24 0.51
CA ALA A 64 -17.06 -6.45 -0.67
C ALA A 64 -15.81 -5.61 -0.43
N ALA A 65 -15.08 -5.32 -1.51
CA ALA A 65 -13.93 -4.43 -1.44
C ALA A 65 -13.84 -3.58 -2.71
N GLU A 66 -13.17 -2.44 -2.60
CA GLU A 66 -12.99 -1.49 -3.67
C GLU A 66 -11.55 -1.02 -3.72
N PHE A 67 -11.02 -0.82 -4.94
CA PHE A 67 -9.75 -0.12 -5.14
C PHE A 67 -9.97 1.11 -6.01
N ARG A 68 -9.55 2.27 -5.51
CA ARG A 68 -9.52 3.54 -6.25
C ARG A 68 -8.07 3.99 -6.42
N PRO A 69 -7.49 3.91 -7.64
CA PRO A 69 -6.13 4.36 -7.89
C PRO A 69 -5.90 5.84 -7.60
N THR A 70 -4.68 6.22 -7.19
CA THR A 70 -4.30 7.63 -7.03
C THR A 70 -4.44 8.38 -8.35
N GLY A 71 -4.98 9.61 -8.31
CA GLY A 71 -5.09 10.49 -9.47
C GLY A 71 -6.29 10.24 -10.38
N THR A 72 -7.17 9.30 -10.03
CA THR A 72 -8.44 9.10 -10.77
C THR A 72 -9.37 10.27 -10.52
N THR A 73 -9.88 10.88 -11.59
CA THR A 73 -10.95 11.88 -11.52
C THR A 73 -12.32 11.20 -11.63
N GLY A 74 -13.30 11.68 -10.84
CA GLY A 74 -14.66 11.13 -10.83
C GLY A 74 -14.81 9.84 -10.01
N ASN A 75 -15.79 9.00 -10.38
CA ASN A 75 -16.22 7.82 -9.63
C ASN A 75 -15.53 6.51 -10.10
N PHE A 76 -14.35 6.60 -10.73
CA PHE A 76 -13.65 5.37 -11.13
C PHE A 76 -13.26 4.58 -9.88
N VAL A 77 -13.76 3.36 -9.81
CA VAL A 77 -13.49 2.41 -8.74
C VAL A 77 -13.50 1.02 -9.33
N ILE A 78 -12.61 0.17 -8.82
CA ILE A 78 -12.53 -1.22 -9.19
C ILE A 78 -13.21 -2.01 -8.08
N GLY A 79 -14.38 -2.57 -8.38
CA GLY A 79 -15.11 -3.45 -7.45
C GLY A 79 -14.48 -4.83 -7.39
N THR A 80 -14.28 -5.34 -6.18
CA THR A 80 -13.72 -6.68 -5.91
C THR A 80 -14.28 -7.23 -4.60
N GLN A 81 -13.69 -8.29 -4.08
CA GLN A 81 -14.05 -8.97 -2.84
C GLN A 81 -12.78 -9.20 -2.03
N LEU A 82 -12.94 -9.20 -0.71
CA LEU A 82 -11.93 -9.71 0.21
C LEU A 82 -11.77 -11.21 -0.02
N ALA A 83 -10.57 -11.65 -0.38
CA ALA A 83 -10.24 -13.05 -0.63
C ALA A 83 -9.74 -13.75 0.64
N SER A 84 -8.84 -13.12 1.38
CA SER A 84 -8.31 -13.65 2.64
C SER A 84 -7.71 -12.55 3.51
N ILE A 85 -7.63 -12.85 4.82
CA ILE A 85 -6.84 -12.11 5.80
C ILE A 85 -6.01 -13.15 6.54
N GLU A 86 -4.68 -13.09 6.39
CA GLU A 86 -3.76 -14.06 6.99
C GLU A 86 -2.57 -13.32 7.60
N GLY A 87 -2.34 -13.48 8.90
CA GLY A 87 -1.28 -12.76 9.60
C GLY A 87 -1.47 -11.24 9.47
N ASN A 88 -0.52 -10.56 8.82
CA ASN A 88 -0.59 -9.13 8.54
C ASN A 88 -0.97 -8.80 7.08
N THR A 89 -1.40 -9.80 6.33
CA THR A 89 -1.68 -9.70 4.89
C THR A 89 -3.17 -9.70 4.62
N VAL A 90 -3.62 -8.76 3.78
CA VAL A 90 -4.99 -8.70 3.24
C VAL A 90 -4.95 -8.94 1.74
N CYS A 91 -5.73 -9.89 1.24
CA CYS A 91 -5.80 -10.18 -0.20
C CYS A 91 -7.20 -9.87 -0.77
N LEU A 92 -7.19 -9.33 -1.98
CA LEU A 92 -8.36 -9.00 -2.79
C LEU A 92 -8.41 -9.93 -4.00
N ALA A 93 -9.61 -10.43 -4.30
CA ALA A 93 -9.83 -11.34 -5.41
C ALA A 93 -9.64 -10.65 -6.78
N PRO A 94 -9.29 -11.39 -7.83
CA PRO A 94 -9.51 -10.93 -9.20
C PRO A 94 -11.01 -10.77 -9.48
N ASN A 95 -11.35 -10.06 -10.56
CA ASN A 95 -12.73 -9.97 -11.06
C ASN A 95 -12.80 -10.23 -12.57
N ASP A 96 -14.02 -10.38 -13.09
CA ASP A 96 -14.27 -10.64 -14.52
C ASP A 96 -14.08 -9.40 -15.42
N GLU A 97 -13.80 -8.23 -14.83
CA GLU A 97 -13.59 -6.96 -15.52
C GLU A 97 -12.10 -6.66 -15.76
N GLY A 98 -11.22 -7.63 -15.53
CA GLY A 98 -9.78 -7.54 -15.78
C GLY A 98 -8.93 -7.08 -14.58
N TRP A 99 -9.53 -6.91 -13.40
CA TRP A 99 -8.76 -6.77 -12.16
C TRP A 99 -8.11 -8.10 -11.80
N THR A 100 -6.81 -8.07 -11.51
CA THR A 100 -6.03 -9.29 -11.23
C THR A 100 -5.92 -9.62 -9.75
N GLY A 101 -6.52 -8.83 -8.86
CA GLY A 101 -6.35 -8.96 -7.41
C GLY A 101 -5.18 -8.13 -6.88
N ALA A 102 -5.06 -8.10 -5.56
CA ALA A 102 -3.92 -7.53 -4.85
C ALA A 102 -3.75 -8.18 -3.49
N CYS A 103 -2.53 -8.33 -3.00
CA CYS A 103 -2.27 -8.63 -1.60
C CYS A 103 -1.46 -7.51 -0.97
N ILE A 104 -1.74 -7.19 0.28
CA ILE A 104 -1.19 -6.04 1.01
C ILE A 104 -0.75 -6.50 2.39
N ASP A 105 0.55 -6.47 2.64
CA ASP A 105 1.17 -6.67 3.94
C ASP A 105 1.17 -5.33 4.69
N ILE A 106 0.54 -5.29 5.85
CA ILE A 106 0.39 -4.09 6.67
C ILE A 106 1.33 -4.19 7.87
N TYR A 107 2.07 -3.12 8.13
CA TYR A 107 2.99 -3.01 9.25
C TYR A 107 2.65 -1.79 10.09
N THR A 108 2.61 -1.93 11.40
CA THR A 108 2.51 -0.81 12.33
C THR A 108 3.90 -0.22 12.55
N VAL A 109 4.05 1.08 12.39
CA VAL A 109 5.33 1.79 12.64
C VAL A 109 5.29 2.47 14.00
N GLU A 110 4.23 3.25 14.25
CA GLU A 110 3.92 3.94 15.49
C GLU A 110 2.39 3.89 15.69
N PRO A 111 1.86 4.19 16.89
CA PRO A 111 0.41 4.23 17.09
C PRO A 111 -0.28 5.13 16.06
N GLY A 112 -1.14 4.55 15.23
CA GLY A 112 -1.87 5.27 14.17
C GLY A 112 -1.10 5.49 12.87
N SER A 113 0.13 4.98 12.74
CA SER A 113 0.94 5.05 11.52
C SER A 113 1.27 3.67 10.98
N TYR A 114 1.09 3.49 9.68
CA TYR A 114 1.29 2.20 9.02
C TYR A 114 2.23 2.32 7.81
N PHE A 115 2.92 1.23 7.54
CA PHE A 115 3.67 1.00 6.32
C PHE A 115 3.05 -0.20 5.59
N CYS A 116 2.90 -0.08 4.28
CA CYS A 116 2.26 -1.09 3.46
C CYS A 116 3.20 -1.56 2.36
N GLU A 117 3.33 -2.87 2.22
CA GLU A 117 3.93 -3.51 1.07
C GLU A 117 2.84 -4.24 0.33
N GLY A 118 2.70 -4.03 -0.97
CA GLY A 118 1.66 -4.71 -1.72
C GLY A 118 2.14 -5.24 -3.05
N ARG A 119 1.37 -6.20 -3.55
CA ARG A 119 1.60 -6.88 -4.82
C ARG A 119 0.27 -7.00 -5.54
N PHE A 120 0.16 -6.38 -6.71
CA PHE A 120 -0.97 -6.61 -7.62
C PHE A 120 -0.87 -8.00 -8.25
N GLY A 121 -1.98 -8.55 -8.72
CA GLY A 121 -2.04 -9.89 -9.30
C GLY A 121 -1.18 -10.08 -10.56
N ASN A 122 -0.78 -8.99 -11.22
CA ASN A 122 0.22 -8.98 -12.29
C ASN A 122 1.68 -9.00 -11.79
N ALA A 123 1.90 -9.33 -10.52
CA ALA A 123 3.19 -9.32 -9.82
C ALA A 123 3.88 -7.95 -9.68
N ALA A 124 3.20 -6.85 -9.97
CA ALA A 124 3.73 -5.52 -9.70
C ALA A 124 3.76 -5.25 -8.19
N ASN A 125 4.97 -5.10 -7.65
CA ASN A 125 5.20 -4.82 -6.23
C ASN A 125 5.25 -3.31 -5.99
N TRP A 126 4.79 -2.89 -4.82
CA TRP A 126 4.84 -1.52 -4.35
C TRP A 126 5.05 -1.47 -2.84
N LYS A 127 5.54 -0.33 -2.37
CA LYS A 127 5.75 -0.04 -0.97
C LYS A 127 5.42 1.42 -0.71
N ASP A 128 4.73 1.71 0.38
CA ASP A 128 4.34 3.07 0.74
C ASP A 128 4.00 3.22 2.21
N ASN A 129 4.05 4.44 2.72
CA ASN A 129 3.35 4.79 3.94
C ASN A 129 1.84 4.70 3.68
N CYS A 130 1.10 4.24 4.68
CA CYS A 130 -0.33 4.08 4.57
C CYS A 130 -1.05 4.52 5.85
N VAL A 131 -2.30 4.90 5.69
CA VAL A 131 -3.21 5.30 6.77
C VAL A 131 -4.38 4.34 6.75
N PHE A 132 -4.74 3.86 7.93
CA PHE A 132 -5.89 2.97 8.13
C PHE A 132 -6.98 3.73 8.89
N GLU A 133 -8.15 3.85 8.27
CA GLU A 133 -9.31 4.58 8.78
C GLU A 133 -10.50 3.61 8.87
N VAL A 134 -11.34 3.75 9.89
CA VAL A 134 -12.57 2.96 10.06
C VAL A 134 -13.76 3.90 10.05
N ASP A 135 -14.68 3.67 9.12
CA ASP A 135 -15.85 4.51 8.89
C ASP A 135 -17.10 3.88 9.55
N GLY A 136 -17.63 4.62 10.52
CA GLY A 136 -18.81 4.30 11.33
C GLY A 136 -20.14 4.63 10.65
#